data_AF-A0A6A3IJK2-F1
#
_entry.id   AF-A0A6A3IJK2-F1
#
_cell.length_a   1.000
_cell.length_b   1.000
_cell.length_c   1.000
_cell.angle_alpha   90.00
_cell.angle_beta   90.00
_cell.angle_gamma   90.00
#
_symmetry.space_group_name_H-M   'P 1'
#
loop_
_entity.id
_entity.type
_entity.pdbx_description
1 polymer ?
#
loop_
_entity_poly.entity_id
_entity_poly.type
_entity_poly.pdbx_seq_one_letter_code
_entity_poly.pdbx_strand_id
1 'polypeptide(L)'
;MLPPLSDKLGSKLQLLVPVAIAPSLVPTWRNALLELKKVDAVQVSSTGKKDLFAVEVFADSSAASNTESEEPARSDDARPRRPTTRIMRTQIDFVHFRNQVYELAHGAHHGEPCEFCAGILDLIVFGANPDGFFVGLLGTKRMAKTLTGFANAMLKVTTQHTCTDTRRCCVGQTSVPQIVHAFLFTPASESS
;
A
#
# COMPACT_ATOMS: atom_id res chain seq x y z
N MET A 1 -57.00 -16.58 -12.33
CA MET A 1 -57.80 -15.70 -11.47
C MET A 1 -57.05 -15.54 -10.16
N LEU A 2 -56.53 -14.34 -9.88
CA LEU A 2 -55.81 -14.01 -8.64
C LEU A 2 -56.79 -13.40 -7.62
N PRO A 3 -56.64 -13.68 -6.32
CA PRO A 3 -57.53 -13.14 -5.30
C PRO A 3 -57.30 -11.63 -5.10
N PRO A 4 -58.32 -10.87 -4.63
CA PRO A 4 -58.21 -9.42 -4.48
C PRO A 4 -57.31 -9.08 -3.29
N LEU A 5 -56.37 -8.15 -3.51
CA LEU A 5 -55.58 -7.55 -2.44
C LEU A 5 -56.47 -6.58 -1.67
N SER A 6 -56.60 -6.83 -0.37
CA SER A 6 -57.38 -6.03 0.57
C SER A 6 -56.76 -4.64 0.74
N ASP A 7 -57.55 -3.62 0.41
CA ASP A 7 -57.30 -2.22 0.78
C ASP A 7 -57.34 -2.05 2.31
N LYS A 8 -56.18 -2.18 2.96
CA LYS A 8 -55.95 -1.60 4.28
C LYS A 8 -55.02 -0.40 4.14
N LEU A 9 -55.61 0.69 3.65
CA LEU A 9 -55.06 2.03 3.66
C LEU A 9 -54.93 2.51 5.13
N GLY A 10 -53.79 2.26 5.77
CA GLY A 10 -53.58 2.71 7.16
C GLY A 10 -52.46 2.04 7.96
N SER A 11 -51.64 1.17 7.38
CA SER A 11 -50.39 0.76 8.04
C SER A 11 -49.40 1.92 8.00
N LYS A 12 -49.22 2.57 9.15
CA LYS A 12 -48.25 3.63 9.42
C LYS A 12 -46.85 3.13 9.02
N LEU A 13 -46.39 3.48 7.82
CA LEU A 13 -45.04 3.14 7.36
C LEU A 13 -44.06 3.75 8.36
N GLN A 14 -43.26 2.90 9.01
CA GLN A 14 -42.20 3.37 9.89
C GLN A 14 -41.16 4.08 9.03
N LEU A 15 -40.91 5.35 9.37
CA LEU A 15 -39.86 6.15 8.75
C LEU A 15 -38.52 5.46 9.05
N LEU A 16 -37.90 4.86 8.04
CA LEU A 16 -36.56 4.30 8.16
C LEU A 16 -35.58 5.46 8.32
N VAL A 17 -34.96 5.56 9.48
CA VAL A 17 -33.85 6.49 9.71
C VAL A 17 -32.63 5.89 9.02
N PRO A 18 -31.98 6.60 8.08
CA PRO A 18 -30.75 6.13 7.48
C PRO A 18 -29.70 5.94 8.59
N VAL A 19 -29.32 4.69 8.85
CA VAL A 19 -28.21 4.37 9.73
C VAL A 19 -26.95 4.50 8.88
N ALA A 20 -26.14 5.52 9.16
CA ALA A 20 -24.81 5.64 8.58
C ALA A 20 -23.91 4.56 9.18
N ILE A 21 -23.91 3.36 8.58
CA ILE A 21 -22.89 2.35 8.86
C ILE A 21 -21.65 2.82 8.12
N ALA A 22 -20.71 3.44 8.85
CA ALA A 22 -19.37 3.65 8.30
C ALA A 22 -18.80 2.26 7.96
N PRO A 23 -18.45 1.97 6.70
CA PRO A 23 -17.88 0.67 6.35
C PRO A 23 -16.61 0.45 7.19
N SER A 24 -16.44 -0.73 7.78
CA SER A 24 -15.22 -1.10 8.54
C SER A 24 -13.94 -0.98 7.70
N LEU A 25 -14.06 -0.93 6.38
CA LEU A 25 -13.01 -0.59 5.42
C LEU A 25 -12.42 0.81 5.63
N VAL A 26 -13.25 1.77 6.05
CA VAL A 26 -12.90 3.18 6.17
C VAL A 26 -11.87 3.45 7.27
N PRO A 27 -11.97 2.84 8.48
CA PRO A 27 -10.89 2.82 9.45
C PRO A 27 -9.59 2.17 8.91
N THR A 28 -9.72 1.04 8.22
CA THR A 28 -8.57 0.19 7.86
C THR A 28 -7.63 0.84 6.85
N TRP A 29 -8.16 1.46 5.78
CA TRP A 29 -7.27 2.12 4.80
C TRP A 29 -6.62 3.38 5.34
N ARG A 30 -7.30 4.12 6.23
CA ARG A 30 -6.70 5.31 6.84
C ARG A 30 -5.57 4.94 7.77
N ASN A 31 -5.75 3.90 8.59
CA ASN A 31 -4.68 3.41 9.45
C ASN A 31 -3.48 2.95 8.62
N ALA A 32 -3.71 2.18 7.54
CA ALA A 32 -2.66 1.79 6.60
C ALA A 32 -1.94 3.01 6.00
N LEU A 33 -2.68 4.03 5.54
CA LEU A 33 -2.09 5.26 5.01
C LEU A 33 -1.29 6.04 6.06
N LEU A 34 -1.77 6.12 7.30
CA LEU A 34 -1.06 6.80 8.40
C LEU A 34 0.25 6.11 8.73
N GLU A 35 0.30 4.78 8.77
CA GLU A 35 1.56 4.04 8.95
C GLU A 35 2.48 4.23 7.74
N LEU A 36 1.96 4.19 6.51
CA LEU A 36 2.76 4.46 5.31
C LEU A 36 3.36 5.87 5.30
N LYS A 37 2.66 6.88 5.83
CA LYS A 37 3.18 8.25 5.95
C LYS A 37 4.34 8.38 6.94
N LYS A 38 4.54 7.42 7.83
CA LYS A 38 5.70 7.37 8.75
C LYS A 38 6.93 6.72 8.11
N VAL A 39 6.78 6.12 6.92
CA VAL A 39 7.89 5.46 6.23
C VAL A 39 8.72 6.50 5.50
N ASP A 40 10.01 6.58 5.83
CA ASP A 40 10.96 7.51 5.24
C ASP A 40 11.56 6.93 3.96
N ALA A 41 11.88 5.64 4.01
CA ALA A 41 12.53 4.94 2.91
C ALA A 41 12.23 3.43 2.93
N VAL A 42 12.22 2.84 1.74
CA VAL A 42 12.26 1.40 1.54
C VAL A 42 13.57 1.06 0.85
N GLN A 43 14.27 0.04 1.32
CA GLN A 43 15.44 -0.52 0.65
C GLN A 43 15.18 -1.97 0.28
N VAL A 44 15.63 -2.37 -0.90
CA VAL A 44 15.58 -3.76 -1.33
C VAL A 44 17.01 -4.25 -1.50
N SER A 45 17.36 -5.34 -0.80
CA SER A 45 18.67 -5.97 -0.87
C SER A 45 18.57 -7.43 -1.34
N SER A 46 19.57 -7.89 -2.09
CA SER A 46 19.63 -9.30 -2.53
C SER A 46 20.09 -10.18 -1.38
N THR A 47 19.41 -11.31 -1.18
CA THR A 47 19.77 -12.29 -0.15
C THR A 47 20.86 -13.27 -0.58
N GLY A 48 21.37 -13.15 -1.81
CA GLY A 48 22.25 -14.13 -2.45
C GLY A 48 21.51 -15.36 -2.99
N LYS A 49 20.27 -15.61 -2.54
CA LYS A 49 19.37 -16.57 -3.19
C LYS A 49 18.77 -15.94 -4.45
N LYS A 50 18.67 -16.76 -5.50
CA LYS A 50 18.09 -16.33 -6.78
C LYS A 50 16.66 -15.85 -6.55
N ASP A 51 16.34 -14.69 -7.13
CA ASP A 51 15.02 -14.07 -7.13
C ASP A 51 14.40 -13.77 -5.76
N LEU A 52 15.17 -13.88 -4.65
CA LEU A 52 14.72 -13.57 -3.29
C LEU A 52 15.41 -12.32 -2.75
N PHE A 53 14.60 -11.36 -2.32
CA PHE A 53 15.01 -10.05 -1.85
C PHE A 53 14.50 -9.77 -0.44
N ALA A 54 15.31 -9.07 0.34
CA ALA A 54 14.89 -8.50 1.61
C ALA A 54 14.38 -7.07 1.35
N VAL A 55 13.12 -6.84 1.70
CA VAL A 55 12.48 -5.51 1.74
C VAL A 55 12.63 -4.97 3.15
N GLU A 56 13.38 -3.89 3.28
CA GLU A 56 13.73 -3.23 4.53
C GLU A 56 13.04 -1.87 4.58
N VAL A 57 12.18 -1.67 5.57
CA VAL A 57 11.39 -0.46 5.75
C VAL A 57 12.00 0.37 6.88
N PHE A 58 12.28 1.64 6.61
CA PHE A 58 12.78 2.60 7.58
C PHE A 58 11.70 3.63 7.83
N ALA A 59 11.25 3.73 9.08
CA ALA A 59 10.21 4.66 9.50
C ALA A 59 10.69 5.50 10.68
N ASP A 60 10.33 6.79 10.70
CA ASP A 60 10.65 7.74 11.76
C ASP A 60 10.08 7.28 13.10
N SER A 61 10.99 6.70 13.90
CA SER A 61 10.71 6.24 15.24
C SER A 61 11.09 7.34 16.22
N SER A 62 10.24 8.37 16.32
CA SER A 62 10.27 9.26 17.48
C SER A 62 9.70 8.59 18.75
N ALA A 63 9.50 7.27 18.75
CA ALA A 63 8.85 6.52 19.83
C ALA A 63 9.60 5.26 20.31
N ALA A 64 10.73 4.88 19.71
CA ALA A 64 11.52 3.71 20.16
C ALA A 64 12.80 4.07 20.94
N SER A 65 12.81 5.19 21.66
CA SER A 65 13.85 5.49 22.65
C SER A 65 13.23 5.58 24.03
N ASN A 66 12.79 4.46 24.58
CA ASN A 66 12.63 4.29 26.02
C ASN A 66 12.71 2.80 26.29
N THR A 67 13.92 2.24 26.35
CA THR A 67 14.45 1.57 27.56
C THR A 67 15.92 1.21 27.32
N GLU A 68 16.74 1.49 28.34
CA GLU A 68 18.09 1.01 28.62
C GLU A 68 19.30 1.87 28.22
N SER A 69 19.81 2.52 29.27
CA SER A 69 21.20 2.94 29.56
C SER A 69 21.54 4.41 29.30
N GLU A 70 21.59 5.14 30.42
CA GLU A 70 22.25 6.43 30.56
C GLU A 70 23.74 6.30 30.21
N GLU A 71 24.17 6.90 29.10
CA GLU A 71 25.51 7.45 28.91
C GLU A 71 25.44 8.54 27.82
N PRO A 72 26.15 9.67 27.95
CA PRO A 72 26.10 10.75 26.98
C PRO A 72 27.04 10.42 25.81
N ALA A 73 26.56 9.66 24.84
CA ALA A 73 27.34 9.26 23.68
C ALA A 73 27.11 10.20 22.47
N ARG A 74 28.22 10.81 22.08
CA ARG A 74 28.52 11.66 20.93
C ARG A 74 27.74 11.32 19.64
N SER A 75 27.50 12.36 18.84
CA SER A 75 27.03 12.29 17.45
C SER A 75 27.90 11.35 16.62
N ASP A 76 27.44 10.11 16.48
CA ASP A 76 28.08 9.09 15.64
C ASP A 76 27.26 8.94 14.36
N ASP A 77 27.62 9.75 13.36
CA ASP A 77 26.97 9.88 12.05
C ASP A 77 27.23 8.68 11.11
N ALA A 78 27.51 7.50 11.67
CA ALA A 78 27.97 6.33 10.91
C ALA A 78 27.34 5.00 11.31
N ARG A 79 26.39 4.96 12.26
CA ARG A 79 25.67 3.70 12.53
C ARG A 79 24.55 3.52 11.52
N PRO A 80 24.54 2.45 10.70
CA PRO A 80 23.44 2.20 9.78
C PRO A 80 22.14 2.10 10.58
N ARG A 81 21.17 2.95 10.24
CA ARG A 81 19.83 2.92 10.85
C ARG A 81 19.29 1.49 10.74
N ARG A 82 18.81 0.91 11.83
CA ARG A 82 18.18 -0.42 11.81
C ARG A 82 16.82 -0.30 11.10
N PRO A 83 16.47 -1.20 10.17
CA PRO A 83 15.14 -1.17 9.57
C PRO A 83 14.08 -1.50 10.63
N THR A 84 12.96 -0.78 10.57
CA THR A 84 11.78 -1.00 11.42
C THR A 84 11.17 -2.36 11.12
N THR A 85 11.13 -2.73 9.84
CA THR A 85 10.59 -4.00 9.36
C THR A 85 11.50 -4.58 8.29
N ARG A 86 11.66 -5.90 8.28
CA ARG A 86 12.38 -6.63 7.22
C ARG A 86 11.57 -7.84 6.79
N ILE A 87 11.19 -7.89 5.51
CA ILE A 87 10.33 -8.95 4.95
C ILE A 87 10.97 -9.52 3.68
N MET A 88 10.81 -10.82 3.46
CA MET A 88 11.28 -11.45 2.24
C MET A 88 10.21 -11.37 1.14
N ARG A 89 10.67 -11.04 -0.07
CA ARG A 89 9.85 -10.99 -1.29
C ARG A 89 10.62 -11.59 -2.45
N THR A 90 9.91 -12.31 -3.30
CA THR A 90 10.41 -12.75 -4.59
C THR A 90 10.21 -11.67 -5.65
N GLN A 91 10.93 -11.75 -6.78
CA GLN A 91 10.64 -10.86 -7.92
C GLN A 91 9.17 -10.97 -8.36
N ILE A 92 8.62 -12.20 -8.39
CA ILE A 92 7.24 -12.43 -8.83
C ILE A 92 6.23 -11.76 -7.89
N ASP A 93 6.51 -11.66 -6.58
CA ASP A 93 5.68 -10.91 -5.64
C ASP A 93 5.59 -9.43 -6.01
N PHE A 94 6.69 -8.80 -6.47
CA PHE A 94 6.66 -7.41 -6.93
C PHE A 94 5.85 -7.24 -8.21
N VAL A 95 5.93 -8.21 -9.14
CA VAL A 95 5.12 -8.19 -10.37
C VAL A 95 3.64 -8.34 -10.04
N HIS A 96 3.28 -9.25 -9.14
CA HIS A 96 1.90 -9.43 -8.70
C HIS A 96 1.36 -8.20 -7.99
N PHE A 97 2.15 -7.61 -7.09
CA PHE A 97 1.82 -6.35 -6.42
C PHE A 97 1.61 -5.21 -7.43
N ARG A 98 2.50 -5.03 -8.41
CA ARG A 98 2.34 -4.05 -9.51
C ARG A 98 1.02 -4.25 -10.24
N ASN A 99 0.72 -5.47 -10.66
CA ASN A 99 -0.48 -5.77 -11.43
C ASN A 99 -1.75 -5.53 -10.60
N GLN A 100 -1.75 -5.92 -9.32
CA GLN A 100 -2.88 -5.67 -8.43
C GLN A 100 -3.17 -4.17 -8.27
N VAL A 101 -2.13 -3.36 -8.11
CA VAL A 101 -2.25 -1.90 -8.02
C VAL A 101 -2.70 -1.28 -9.36
N TYR A 102 -2.20 -1.80 -10.49
CA TYR A 102 -2.64 -1.42 -11.83
C TYR A 102 -4.15 -1.62 -12.01
N GLU A 103 -4.65 -2.83 -11.75
CA GLU A 103 -6.07 -3.18 -11.95
C GLU A 103 -6.99 -2.27 -11.10
N LEU A 104 -6.58 -1.95 -9.88
CA LEU A 104 -7.34 -1.04 -9.01
C LEU A 104 -7.33 0.40 -9.52
N ALA A 105 -6.18 0.91 -9.96
CA ALA A 105 -6.08 2.28 -10.44
C ALA A 105 -6.77 2.46 -11.79
N HIS A 106 -6.61 1.51 -12.70
CA HIS A 106 -7.23 1.49 -14.01
C HIS A 106 -8.75 1.28 -13.91
N GLY A 107 -9.19 0.30 -13.12
CA GLY A 107 -10.60 -0.03 -12.94
C GLY A 107 -11.39 0.96 -12.08
N ALA A 108 -10.73 1.90 -11.40
CA ALA A 108 -11.40 2.89 -10.55
C ALA A 108 -12.22 3.93 -11.32
N HIS A 109 -11.93 4.12 -12.62
CA HIS A 109 -12.52 5.19 -13.42
C HIS A 109 -12.89 4.67 -14.81
N HIS A 110 -14.10 5.01 -15.28
CA HIS A 110 -14.51 4.74 -16.67
C HIS A 110 -14.06 5.84 -17.66
N GLY A 111 -13.51 6.94 -17.15
CA GLY A 111 -13.08 8.11 -17.94
C GLY A 111 -11.76 8.65 -17.41
N GLU A 112 -11.70 9.96 -17.17
CA GLU A 112 -10.48 10.58 -16.65
C GLU A 112 -10.15 10.07 -15.23
N PRO A 113 -8.94 9.53 -15.00
CA PRO A 113 -8.53 9.08 -13.68
C PRO A 113 -8.32 10.29 -12.75
N CYS A 114 -8.58 10.11 -11.45
CA CYS A 114 -8.17 11.12 -10.48
C CYS A 114 -6.63 11.22 -10.42
N GLU A 115 -6.11 12.32 -9.87
CA GLU A 115 -4.66 12.58 -9.76
C GLU A 115 -3.89 11.40 -9.14
N PHE A 116 -4.47 10.73 -8.14
CA PHE A 116 -3.90 9.53 -7.54
C PHE A 116 -3.78 8.37 -8.55
N CYS A 117 -4.89 8.02 -9.21
CA CYS A 117 -4.92 6.92 -10.16
C CYS A 117 -4.05 7.23 -11.39
N ALA A 118 -4.04 8.47 -11.86
CA ALA A 118 -3.14 8.92 -12.92
C ALA A 118 -1.67 8.73 -12.52
N GLY A 119 -1.27 9.18 -11.32
CA GLY A 119 0.09 9.01 -10.82
C GLY A 119 0.52 7.54 -10.67
N ILE A 120 -0.41 6.65 -10.28
CA ILE A 120 -0.15 5.20 -10.24
C ILE A 120 0.06 4.64 -11.64
N LEU A 121 -0.81 4.99 -12.60
CA LEU A 121 -0.69 4.52 -13.98
C LEU A 121 0.61 5.02 -14.64
N ASP A 122 0.95 6.29 -14.45
CA ASP A 122 2.20 6.87 -14.94
C ASP A 122 3.42 6.17 -14.34
N LEU A 123 3.40 5.88 -13.03
CA LEU A 123 4.46 5.10 -12.39
C LEU A 123 4.60 3.70 -13.01
N ILE A 124 3.50 3.04 -13.32
CA ILE A 124 3.49 1.67 -13.86
C ILE A 124 3.99 1.61 -15.29
N VAL A 125 3.72 2.65 -16.09
CA VAL A 125 4.09 2.76 -17.51
C VAL A 125 5.51 3.29 -17.68
N PHE A 126 5.87 4.36 -16.95
CA PHE A 126 7.11 5.10 -17.16
C PHE A 126 8.15 4.89 -16.05
N GLY A 127 7.78 4.28 -14.93
CA GLY A 127 8.66 4.11 -13.79
C GLY A 127 9.54 2.87 -13.81
N ALA A 128 10.20 2.62 -12.68
CA ALA A 128 11.01 1.43 -12.48
C ALA A 128 10.15 0.16 -12.57
N ASN A 129 10.44 -0.73 -13.51
CA ASN A 129 9.61 -1.89 -13.79
C ASN A 129 10.18 -3.18 -13.12
N PRO A 130 9.45 -3.83 -12.19
CA PRO A 130 9.86 -5.10 -11.60
C PRO A 130 9.86 -6.29 -12.59
N ASP A 131 9.16 -6.16 -13.71
CA ASP A 131 9.05 -7.16 -14.79
C ASP A 131 9.95 -6.86 -16.00
N GLY A 132 10.82 -5.86 -15.89
CA GLY A 132 11.64 -5.42 -17.02
C GLY A 132 12.54 -6.54 -17.56
N PHE A 133 12.36 -6.91 -18.84
CA PHE A 133 13.18 -7.88 -19.58
C PHE A 133 14.69 -7.67 -19.41
N PHE A 134 15.14 -6.42 -19.31
CA PHE A 134 16.55 -6.09 -19.14
C PHE A 134 17.10 -6.45 -17.76
N VAL A 135 16.27 -6.61 -16.73
CA VAL A 135 16.74 -6.79 -15.36
C VAL A 135 17.18 -8.23 -15.07
N GLY A 136 16.65 -9.21 -15.82
CA GLY A 136 17.12 -10.60 -15.79
C GLY A 136 18.56 -10.76 -16.31
N LEU A 137 19.03 -9.88 -17.21
CA LEU A 137 20.40 -9.90 -17.72
C LEU A 137 21.40 -9.12 -16.84
N LEU A 138 20.93 -8.16 -16.04
CA LEU A 138 21.79 -7.14 -15.41
C LEU A 138 22.20 -7.46 -13.97
N GLY A 139 21.89 -8.66 -13.50
CA GLY A 139 22.31 -9.19 -12.20
C GLY A 139 21.45 -8.72 -11.02
N THR A 140 21.49 -9.50 -9.95
CA THR A 140 20.64 -9.33 -8.74
C THR A 140 20.81 -7.95 -8.06
N LYS A 141 21.99 -7.33 -8.16
CA LYS A 141 22.24 -5.98 -7.63
C LYS A 141 21.46 -4.90 -8.38
N ARG A 142 21.42 -4.95 -9.72
CA ARG A 142 20.63 -3.97 -10.49
C ARG A 142 19.14 -4.21 -10.25
N MET A 143 18.71 -5.47 -10.18
CA MET A 143 17.33 -5.82 -9.79
C MET A 143 16.95 -5.19 -8.45
N ALA A 144 17.76 -5.40 -7.40
CA ALA A 144 17.52 -4.83 -6.08
C ALA A 144 17.38 -3.29 -6.13
N LYS A 145 18.21 -2.61 -6.93
CA LYS A 145 18.10 -1.16 -7.14
C LYS A 145 16.80 -0.77 -7.86
N THR A 146 16.39 -1.50 -8.90
CA THR A 146 15.12 -1.28 -9.60
C THR A 146 13.93 -1.48 -8.67
N LEU A 147 13.91 -2.57 -7.89
CA LEU A 147 12.86 -2.87 -6.92
C LEU A 147 12.80 -1.82 -5.80
N THR A 148 13.96 -1.33 -5.35
CA THR A 148 14.06 -0.20 -4.41
C THR A 148 13.41 1.05 -4.99
N GLY A 149 13.77 1.43 -6.23
CA GLY A 149 13.19 2.60 -6.89
C GLY A 149 11.68 2.49 -7.07
N PHE A 150 11.21 1.32 -7.50
CA PHE A 150 9.79 1.01 -7.65
C PHE A 150 9.03 1.13 -6.32
N ALA A 151 9.52 0.49 -5.26
CA ALA A 151 8.87 0.52 -3.95
C ALA A 151 8.76 1.95 -3.37
N ASN A 152 9.83 2.74 -3.46
CA ASN A 152 9.80 4.13 -2.98
C ASN A 152 8.88 5.01 -3.81
N ALA A 153 8.87 4.85 -5.14
CA ALA A 153 7.98 5.62 -5.99
C ALA A 153 6.50 5.26 -5.74
N MET A 154 6.20 3.97 -5.54
CA MET A 154 4.87 3.49 -5.17
C MET A 154 4.42 4.06 -3.82
N LEU A 155 5.30 4.01 -2.81
CA LEU A 155 5.06 4.62 -1.51
C LEU A 155 4.77 6.12 -1.64
N LYS A 156 5.58 6.85 -2.41
CA LYS A 156 5.44 8.29 -2.60
C LYS A 156 4.10 8.67 -3.23
N VAL A 157 3.72 8.04 -4.35
CA VAL A 157 2.42 8.30 -4.99
C VAL A 157 1.28 7.99 -4.01
N THR A 158 1.40 6.88 -3.27
CA THR A 158 0.41 6.45 -2.29
C THR A 158 0.21 7.48 -1.17
N THR A 159 1.29 8.06 -0.64
CA THR A 159 1.20 8.97 0.51
C THR A 159 0.86 10.41 0.12
N GLN A 160 1.19 10.85 -1.10
CA GLN A 160 0.99 12.23 -1.55
C GLN A 160 -0.43 12.54 -2.03
N HIS A 161 -1.05 11.65 -2.81
CA HIS A 161 -2.28 11.97 -3.55
C HIS A 161 -3.54 11.26 -3.01
N THR A 162 -3.45 10.57 -1.86
CA THR A 162 -4.63 9.91 -1.27
C THR A 162 -5.55 10.92 -0.63
N CYS A 163 -6.81 10.95 -1.08
CA CYS A 163 -7.86 11.79 -0.51
C CYS A 163 -8.06 11.51 0.98
N THR A 164 -8.07 12.56 1.81
CA THR A 164 -8.39 12.46 3.25
C THR A 164 -9.90 12.56 3.51
N ASP A 165 -10.68 13.02 2.53
CA ASP A 165 -12.13 13.14 2.63
C ASP A 165 -12.84 11.84 2.20
N THR A 166 -13.52 11.27 3.17
CA THR A 166 -14.14 9.94 3.21
C THR A 166 -15.27 9.74 2.20
N ARG A 167 -15.88 10.84 1.71
CA ARG A 167 -17.09 10.78 0.88
C ARG A 167 -16.80 10.75 -0.62
N ARG A 168 -15.55 10.99 -1.04
CA ARG A 168 -15.19 11.15 -2.46
C ARG A 168 -13.99 10.30 -2.91
N CYS A 169 -13.50 9.39 -2.07
CA CYS A 169 -12.40 8.52 -2.46
C CYS A 169 -12.85 7.51 -3.54
N CYS A 170 -12.07 7.37 -4.61
CA CYS A 170 -12.24 6.25 -5.54
C CYS A 170 -11.72 4.95 -4.92
N VAL A 171 -12.07 3.80 -5.52
CA VAL A 171 -11.61 2.48 -5.02
C VAL A 171 -10.09 2.38 -4.99
N GLY A 172 -9.39 2.98 -5.96
CA GLY A 172 -7.93 3.08 -5.96
C GLY A 172 -7.39 3.75 -4.69
N GLN A 173 -7.95 4.90 -4.32
CA GLN A 173 -7.54 5.65 -3.12
C GLN A 173 -7.86 4.92 -1.81
N THR A 174 -8.87 4.05 -1.77
CA THR A 174 -9.18 3.26 -0.57
C THR A 174 -8.41 1.94 -0.49
N SER A 175 -8.12 1.31 -1.62
CA SER A 175 -7.57 -0.05 -1.66
C SER A 175 -6.05 -0.09 -1.84
N VAL A 176 -5.48 0.81 -2.64
CA VAL A 176 -4.03 0.84 -2.89
C VAL A 176 -3.22 1.08 -1.59
N PRO A 177 -3.59 2.01 -0.69
CA PRO A 177 -2.87 2.15 0.59
C PRO A 177 -2.83 0.87 1.41
N GLN A 178 -3.91 0.08 1.41
CA GLN A 178 -3.96 -1.19 2.13
C GLN A 178 -3.01 -2.22 1.52
N ILE A 179 -2.98 -2.33 0.19
CA ILE A 179 -2.15 -3.30 -0.52
C ILE A 179 -0.67 -2.92 -0.40
N VAL A 180 -0.33 -1.64 -0.52
CA VAL A 180 1.04 -1.14 -0.31
C VAL A 180 1.49 -1.44 1.12
N HIS A 181 0.63 -1.17 2.11
CA HIS A 181 0.92 -1.49 3.50
C HIS A 181 1.11 -3.00 3.71
N ALA A 182 0.21 -3.84 3.21
CA ALA A 182 0.35 -5.30 3.32
C ALA A 182 1.65 -5.79 2.66
N PHE A 183 2.00 -5.25 1.49
CA PHE A 183 3.24 -5.59 0.81
C PHE A 183 4.49 -5.24 1.62
N LEU A 184 4.48 -4.13 2.37
CA LEU A 184 5.63 -3.65 3.15
C LEU A 184 5.70 -4.19 4.58
N PHE A 185 4.58 -4.61 5.17
CA PHE A 185 4.50 -4.94 6.60
C PHE A 185 4.00 -6.35 6.92
N THR A 186 3.39 -7.07 5.97
CA THR A 186 2.88 -8.44 6.20
C THR A 186 3.81 -9.47 5.58
N PRO A 187 4.33 -10.48 6.31
CA PRO A 187 5.09 -11.57 5.70
C PRO A 187 4.29 -12.25 4.58
N ALA A 188 4.95 -12.72 3.52
CA ALA A 188 4.26 -13.56 2.54
C ALA A 188 3.83 -14.82 3.29
N SER A 189 2.53 -15.15 3.27
CA SER A 189 2.07 -16.44 3.76
C SER A 189 2.81 -17.50 2.94
N GLU A 190 3.60 -18.35 3.60
CA GLU A 190 4.13 -19.56 2.98
C GLU A 190 2.91 -20.38 2.54
N SER A 191 2.57 -20.33 1.26
CA SER A 191 1.63 -21.26 0.67
C SER A 191 2.33 -22.63 0.66
N SER A 192 2.08 -23.41 1.71
CA SER A 192 2.42 -24.83 1.80
C SER A 192 1.75 -25.64 0.70
#